data_AF-A0A517M888-F1
#
_entry.id   AF-A0A517M888-F1
#
_cell.length_a   1.000
_cell.length_b   1.000
_cell.length_c   1.000
_cell.angle_alpha   90.00
_cell.angle_beta   90.00
_cell.angle_gamma   90.00
#
_symmetry.space_group_name_H-M   'P 1'
#
loop_
_entity.id
_entity.type
_entity.pdbx_description
1 polymer ?
#
loop_
_entity_poly.entity_id
_entity_poly.type
_entity_poly.pdbx_seq_one_letter_code
_entity_poly.pdbx_strand_id
1 'polypeptide(L)'
;MSARNLSNVSKKRHEGAKKHPSQSQQSPTKAGFKHQVFERVAGLIRESDCDEAVEVLRTAGFDIQIRNALGVCLMRAGRAEEAVAVFRQFVLSADGVSEKREICNAYKRNFATALLIKGSPNGALSVLRDTREPEHPMAVCISAAIRNWGKSLPWWPRFNWTVSMLEPANCHVPLDFEPGELDFEIVAPIPA
;
A
#
# COMPACT_ATOMS: atom_id res chain seq x y z
N MET A 1 -7.78 14.67 75.57
CA MET A 1 -7.50 15.74 76.55
C MET A 1 -6.23 16.47 76.14
N SER A 2 -6.29 17.81 76.04
CA SER A 2 -5.18 18.79 75.97
C SER A 2 -4.13 18.68 74.85
N ALA A 3 -3.59 19.75 74.26
CA ALA A 3 -3.90 21.17 74.21
C ALA A 3 -2.93 21.81 73.20
N ARG A 4 -3.46 22.75 72.39
CA ARG A 4 -2.90 24.08 72.00
C ARG A 4 -1.45 24.24 71.51
N ASN A 5 -1.32 24.93 70.36
CA ASN A 5 -0.72 26.29 70.15
C ASN A 5 0.05 26.34 68.82
N LEU A 6 -0.40 27.09 67.81
CA LEU A 6 -0.35 28.56 67.57
C LEU A 6 0.74 28.92 66.54
N SER A 7 0.25 29.44 65.40
CA SER A 7 0.78 30.56 64.58
C SER A 7 2.26 30.59 64.18
N ASN A 8 2.51 30.69 62.87
CA ASN A 8 3.12 31.93 62.35
C ASN A 8 2.95 32.17 60.85
N VAL A 9 2.73 33.45 60.57
CA VAL A 9 2.59 34.14 59.29
C VAL A 9 3.95 34.29 58.62
N SER A 10 4.04 34.08 57.30
CA SER A 10 4.91 34.94 56.46
C SER A 10 4.53 34.92 54.98
N LYS A 11 4.21 36.14 54.56
CA LYS A 11 3.89 36.65 53.23
C LYS A 11 5.19 36.73 52.43
N LYS A 12 5.23 36.19 51.21
CA LYS A 12 6.25 36.61 50.22
C LYS A 12 5.63 36.68 48.83
N ARG A 13 5.49 37.93 48.35
CA ARG A 13 5.25 38.29 46.95
C ARG A 13 6.58 38.15 46.19
N HIS A 14 6.53 37.52 45.02
CA HIS A 14 7.43 37.72 43.88
C HIS A 14 6.52 37.60 42.64
N GLU A 15 6.07 38.69 42.02
CA GLU A 15 6.78 39.48 41.00
C GLU A 15 7.55 38.63 39.97
N GLY A 16 6.94 38.53 38.78
CA GLY A 16 7.66 38.79 37.52
C GLY A 16 8.48 37.66 36.91
N ALA A 17 7.89 36.49 36.64
CA ALA A 17 8.48 35.54 35.69
C ALA A 17 7.85 35.72 34.30
N LYS A 18 8.68 36.20 33.37
CA LYS A 18 8.42 36.39 31.94
C LYS A 18 7.76 35.13 31.34
N LYS A 19 6.56 35.30 30.77
CA LYS A 19 5.96 34.32 29.87
C LYS A 19 6.82 34.23 28.60
N HIS A 20 7.75 33.28 28.57
CA HIS A 20 8.23 32.78 27.29
C HIS A 20 7.03 32.15 26.57
N PRO A 21 6.77 32.49 25.29
CA PRO A 21 5.86 31.72 24.48
C PRO A 21 6.49 30.34 24.32
N SER A 22 6.01 29.37 25.11
CA SER A 22 6.21 27.96 24.82
C SER A 22 5.63 27.73 23.44
N GLN A 23 6.51 27.71 22.43
CA GLN A 23 6.24 27.11 21.15
C GLN A 23 5.97 25.64 21.46
N SER A 24 4.68 25.34 21.64
CA SER A 24 4.15 23.99 21.68
C SER A 24 4.52 23.34 20.36
N GLN A 25 5.66 22.65 20.32
CA GLN A 25 5.97 21.67 19.29
C GLN A 25 4.91 20.57 19.43
N GLN A 26 3.75 20.80 18.84
CA GLN A 26 2.73 19.78 18.68
C GLN A 26 3.35 18.71 17.79
N SER A 27 3.78 17.61 18.42
CA SER A 27 4.21 16.43 17.70
C SER A 27 3.11 16.07 16.70
N PRO A 28 3.43 15.89 15.41
CA PRO A 28 2.42 15.62 14.40
C PRO A 28 1.60 14.41 14.82
N THR A 29 0.28 14.59 14.83
CA THR A 29 -0.64 13.48 15.11
C THR A 29 -0.41 12.37 14.08
N LYS A 30 -0.61 11.11 14.46
CA LYS A 30 -0.40 9.95 13.58
C LYS A 30 -1.12 10.08 12.23
N ALA A 31 -2.28 10.75 12.21
CA ALA A 31 -3.03 11.06 10.99
C ALA A 31 -2.32 12.13 10.12
N GLY A 32 -1.80 13.19 10.73
CA GLY A 32 -1.03 14.23 10.03
C GLY A 32 0.27 13.69 9.41
N PHE A 33 0.95 12.77 10.08
CA PHE A 33 2.14 12.12 9.54
C PHE A 33 1.85 11.32 8.26
N LYS A 34 0.78 10.49 8.26
CA LYS A 34 0.39 9.72 7.07
C LYS A 34 0.07 10.61 5.87
N HIS A 35 -0.66 11.70 6.11
CA HIS A 35 -0.99 12.66 5.06
C HIS A 35 0.28 13.23 4.41
N GLN A 36 1.25 13.66 5.21
CA GLN A 36 2.52 14.19 4.71
C GLN A 36 3.31 13.14 3.90
N VAL A 37 3.30 11.88 4.34
CA VAL A 37 3.93 10.77 3.60
C VAL A 37 3.26 10.59 2.23
N PHE A 38 1.92 10.51 2.17
CA PHE A 38 1.22 10.32 0.90
C PHE A 38 1.32 11.51 -0.03
N GLU A 39 1.31 12.74 0.50
CA GLU A 39 1.53 13.94 -0.30
C GLU A 39 2.91 13.95 -0.96
N ARG A 40 3.96 13.59 -0.20
CA ARG A 40 5.33 13.46 -0.73
C ARG A 40 5.40 12.36 -1.79
N VAL A 41 4.82 11.19 -1.51
CA VAL A 41 4.80 10.06 -2.45
C VAL A 41 4.03 10.40 -3.73
N ALA A 42 2.91 11.11 -3.64
CA ALA A 42 2.16 11.58 -4.79
C ALA A 42 2.96 12.59 -5.64
N GLY A 43 3.83 13.40 -5.03
CA GLY A 43 4.83 14.21 -5.74
C GLY A 43 5.78 13.35 -6.56
N LEU A 44 6.44 12.40 -5.91
CA LEU A 44 7.44 11.52 -6.54
C LEU A 44 6.85 10.67 -7.67
N ILE A 45 5.64 10.13 -7.49
CA ILE A 45 4.96 9.35 -8.52
C ILE A 45 4.65 10.19 -9.76
N ARG A 46 4.26 11.47 -9.61
CA ARG A 46 4.03 12.38 -10.74
C ARG A 46 5.31 12.66 -11.53
N GLU A 47 6.44 12.72 -10.83
CA GLU A 47 7.77 12.87 -11.43
C GLU A 47 8.32 11.55 -12.00
N SER A 48 7.53 10.47 -11.95
CA SER A 48 7.92 9.10 -12.34
C SER A 48 9.10 8.53 -11.53
N ASP A 49 9.39 9.11 -10.36
CA ASP A 49 10.45 8.66 -9.46
C ASP A 49 9.89 7.63 -8.45
N CYS A 50 9.60 6.44 -8.95
CA CYS A 50 9.05 5.36 -8.13
C CYS A 50 10.08 4.80 -7.13
N ASP A 51 11.37 4.90 -7.41
CA ASP A 51 12.43 4.40 -6.51
C ASP A 51 12.55 5.26 -5.24
N GLU A 52 12.57 6.59 -5.37
CA GLU A 52 12.57 7.47 -4.20
C GLU A 52 11.26 7.32 -3.39
N ALA A 53 10.12 7.12 -4.07
CA ALA A 53 8.84 6.85 -3.40
C ALA A 53 8.89 5.57 -2.56
N VAL A 54 9.55 4.52 -3.06
CA VAL A 54 9.78 3.27 -2.32
C VAL A 54 10.56 3.51 -1.02
N GLU A 55 11.62 4.31 -1.07
CA GLU A 55 12.43 4.61 0.13
C GLU A 55 11.66 5.42 1.17
N VAL A 56 10.87 6.42 0.74
CA VAL A 56 9.97 7.16 1.63
C VAL A 56 8.98 6.21 2.32
N LEU A 57 8.35 5.31 1.56
CA LEU A 57 7.34 4.40 2.12
C LEU A 57 7.93 3.32 3.04
N ARG A 58 9.17 2.88 2.78
CA ARG A 58 9.89 1.93 3.67
C ARG A 58 10.12 2.51 5.06
N THR A 59 10.47 3.80 5.13
CA THR A 59 10.73 4.48 6.40
C THR A 59 9.46 4.89 7.14
N ALA A 60 8.32 4.98 6.44
CA ALA A 60 7.04 5.43 7.00
C ALA A 60 6.33 4.39 7.91
N GLY A 61 6.76 3.12 7.90
CA GLY A 61 6.31 2.10 8.85
C GLY A 61 5.39 1.01 8.26
N PHE A 62 4.62 0.35 9.12
CA PHE A 62 3.91 -0.91 8.81
C PHE A 62 2.38 -0.78 8.62
N ASP A 63 1.89 0.43 8.39
CA ASP A 63 0.46 0.65 8.16
C ASP A 63 0.00 0.04 6.83
N ILE A 64 -1.19 -0.60 6.80
CA ILE A 64 -1.66 -1.34 5.61
C ILE A 64 -1.75 -0.44 4.37
N GLN A 65 -2.18 0.82 4.52
CA GLN A 65 -2.26 1.76 3.38
C GLN A 65 -0.86 2.10 2.86
N ILE A 66 0.10 2.32 3.76
CA ILE A 66 1.52 2.55 3.42
C ILE A 66 2.10 1.32 2.72
N ARG A 67 1.80 0.10 3.21
CA ARG A 67 2.27 -1.15 2.59
C ARG A 67 1.62 -1.38 1.23
N ASN A 68 0.35 -1.03 1.06
CA ASN A 68 -0.31 -1.06 -0.24
C ASN A 68 0.38 -0.13 -1.24
N ALA A 69 0.56 1.15 -0.87
CA ALA A 69 1.26 2.14 -1.69
C ALA A 69 2.69 1.69 -2.04
N LEU A 70 3.40 1.09 -1.08
CA LEU A 70 4.74 0.55 -1.29
C LEU A 70 4.73 -0.57 -2.31
N GLY A 71 3.78 -1.51 -2.21
CA GLY A 71 3.62 -2.58 -3.20
C GLY A 71 3.35 -2.04 -4.61
N VAL A 72 2.53 -1.00 -4.74
CA VAL A 72 2.27 -0.33 -6.03
C VAL A 72 3.53 0.33 -6.58
N CYS A 73 4.27 1.09 -5.78
CA CYS A 73 5.51 1.75 -6.22
C CYS A 73 6.57 0.72 -6.62
N LEU A 74 6.69 -0.40 -5.88
CA LEU A 74 7.59 -1.50 -6.23
C LEU A 74 7.22 -2.15 -7.57
N MET A 75 5.93 -2.36 -7.86
CA MET A 75 5.50 -2.85 -9.19
C MET A 75 5.91 -1.89 -10.30
N ARG A 76 5.66 -0.59 -10.11
CA ARG A 76 5.97 0.46 -11.10
C ARG A 76 7.48 0.65 -11.31
N ALA A 77 8.29 0.40 -10.27
CA ALA A 77 9.75 0.36 -10.34
C ALA A 77 10.31 -0.97 -10.91
N GLY A 78 9.46 -1.90 -11.37
CA GLY A 78 9.90 -3.19 -11.95
C GLY A 78 10.36 -4.23 -10.91
N ARG A 79 10.06 -4.02 -9.62
CA ARG A 79 10.49 -4.87 -8.49
C ARG A 79 9.35 -5.78 -8.02
N ALA A 80 8.81 -6.57 -8.93
CA ALA A 80 7.59 -7.36 -8.73
C ALA A 80 7.72 -8.40 -7.60
N GLU A 81 8.88 -9.04 -7.46
CA GLU A 81 9.17 -10.01 -6.40
C GLU A 81 9.01 -9.38 -5.01
N GLU A 82 9.55 -8.17 -4.84
CA GLU A 82 9.45 -7.41 -3.60
C GLU A 82 8.00 -6.96 -3.34
N ALA A 83 7.30 -6.49 -4.38
CA ALA A 83 5.89 -6.13 -4.27
C ALA A 83 5.04 -7.32 -3.77
N VAL A 84 5.22 -8.51 -4.36
CA VAL A 84 4.56 -9.75 -3.92
C VAL A 84 4.88 -10.05 -2.45
N ALA A 85 6.14 -9.89 -2.03
CA ALA A 85 6.52 -10.10 -0.63
C ALA A 85 5.83 -9.11 0.32
N VAL A 86 5.68 -7.84 -0.08
CA VAL A 86 4.96 -6.82 0.70
C VAL A 86 3.47 -7.17 0.84
N PHE A 87 2.79 -7.48 -0.27
CA PHE A 87 1.36 -7.78 -0.26
C PHE A 87 1.01 -9.03 0.55
N ARG A 88 1.84 -10.09 0.45
CA ARG A 88 1.63 -11.34 1.20
C ARG A 88 1.54 -11.13 2.71
N GLN A 89 2.25 -10.13 3.25
CA GLN A 89 2.28 -9.87 4.70
C GLN A 89 0.92 -9.45 5.27
N PHE A 90 0.04 -8.88 4.45
CA PHE A 90 -1.23 -8.36 4.92
C PHE A 90 -2.45 -8.86 4.16
N VAL A 91 -2.31 -9.31 2.90
CA VAL A 91 -3.42 -9.89 2.12
C VAL A 91 -3.67 -11.35 2.49
N LEU A 92 -2.62 -12.12 2.78
CA LEU A 92 -2.74 -13.53 3.16
C LEU A 92 -2.87 -13.68 4.69
N SER A 93 -3.62 -14.70 5.09
CA SER A 93 -3.78 -15.15 6.47
C SER A 93 -2.48 -15.76 7.01
N ALA A 94 -2.46 -16.06 8.31
CA ALA A 94 -1.28 -16.64 8.95
C ALA A 94 -0.89 -18.04 8.40
N ASP A 95 -1.83 -18.72 7.75
CA ASP A 95 -1.56 -19.98 7.02
C ASP A 95 -0.74 -19.77 5.74
N GLY A 96 -0.59 -18.52 5.28
CA GLY A 96 0.15 -18.15 4.08
C GLY A 96 -0.50 -18.61 2.76
N VAL A 97 -1.73 -19.13 2.82
CA VAL A 97 -2.44 -19.72 1.67
C VAL A 97 -3.77 -19.03 1.45
N SER A 98 -4.52 -18.77 2.52
CA SER A 98 -5.87 -18.22 2.42
C SER A 98 -5.83 -16.70 2.50
N GLU A 99 -6.62 -16.02 1.69
CA GLU A 99 -6.76 -14.56 1.82
C GLU A 99 -7.55 -14.16 3.06
N LYS A 100 -7.15 -13.04 3.65
CA LYS A 100 -7.92 -12.37 4.70
C LYS A 100 -9.20 -11.78 4.09
N ARG A 101 -10.34 -12.00 4.76
CA ARG A 101 -11.67 -11.57 4.25
C ARG A 101 -11.94 -10.09 4.50
N GLU A 102 -11.30 -9.53 5.51
CA GLU A 102 -11.45 -8.16 5.98
C GLU A 102 -10.59 -7.14 5.20
N ILE A 103 -9.71 -7.61 4.32
CA ILE A 103 -8.84 -6.76 3.52
C ILE A 103 -9.61 -6.17 2.34
N CYS A 104 -9.40 -4.87 2.11
CA CYS A 104 -10.00 -4.14 0.99
C CYS A 104 -9.71 -4.83 -0.36
N ASN A 105 -10.73 -4.93 -1.20
CA ASN A 105 -10.63 -5.55 -2.52
C ASN A 105 -9.61 -4.86 -3.44
N ALA A 106 -9.42 -3.54 -3.30
CA ALA A 106 -8.37 -2.81 -4.03
C ALA A 106 -6.97 -3.38 -3.74
N TYR A 107 -6.69 -3.73 -2.48
CA TYR A 107 -5.38 -4.28 -2.11
C TYR A 107 -5.18 -5.70 -2.63
N LYS A 108 -6.26 -6.49 -2.70
CA LYS A 108 -6.24 -7.81 -3.33
C LYS A 108 -6.00 -7.71 -4.83
N ARG A 109 -6.63 -6.76 -5.53
CA ARG A 109 -6.35 -6.52 -6.95
C ARG A 109 -4.90 -6.10 -7.18
N ASN A 110 -4.34 -5.23 -6.33
CA ASN A 110 -2.92 -4.88 -6.39
C ASN A 110 -2.01 -6.09 -6.19
N PHE A 111 -2.37 -6.98 -5.26
CA PHE A 111 -1.65 -8.25 -5.09
C PHE A 111 -1.75 -9.15 -6.32
N ALA A 112 -2.93 -9.25 -6.94
CA ALA A 112 -3.13 -9.97 -8.19
C ALA A 112 -2.27 -9.38 -9.32
N THR A 113 -2.21 -8.05 -9.45
CA THR A 113 -1.33 -7.36 -10.40
C THR A 113 0.15 -7.71 -10.14
N ALA A 114 0.59 -7.72 -8.88
CA ALA A 114 1.97 -8.05 -8.55
C ALA A 114 2.31 -9.50 -8.91
N LEU A 115 1.40 -10.45 -8.64
CA LEU A 115 1.54 -11.84 -9.05
C LEU A 115 1.61 -11.97 -10.57
N LEU A 116 0.79 -11.20 -11.30
CA LEU A 116 0.78 -11.21 -12.75
C LEU A 116 2.11 -10.73 -13.34
N ILE A 117 2.66 -9.60 -12.85
CA ILE A 117 3.94 -9.06 -13.30
C ILE A 117 5.09 -10.02 -12.99
N LYS A 118 5.05 -10.68 -11.83
CA LYS A 118 6.02 -11.73 -11.45
C LYS A 118 5.93 -12.98 -12.35
N GLY A 119 4.91 -13.09 -13.19
CA GLY A 119 4.72 -14.24 -14.08
C GLY A 119 3.88 -15.36 -13.48
N SER A 120 2.99 -15.06 -12.53
CA SER A 120 2.04 -16.02 -11.94
C SER A 120 0.58 -15.66 -12.25
N PRO A 121 0.13 -15.82 -13.52
CA PRO A 121 -1.23 -15.49 -13.92
C PRO A 121 -2.30 -16.35 -13.21
N ASN A 122 -2.01 -17.60 -12.86
CA ASN A 122 -2.97 -18.44 -12.13
C ASN A 122 -3.13 -17.95 -10.69
N GLY A 123 -2.03 -17.56 -10.05
CA GLY A 123 -2.06 -16.89 -8.75
C GLY A 123 -2.91 -15.63 -8.79
N ALA A 124 -2.73 -14.79 -9.81
CA ALA A 124 -3.53 -13.58 -10.01
C ALA A 124 -5.03 -13.88 -10.17
N LEU A 125 -5.41 -14.85 -11.03
CA LEU A 125 -6.80 -15.27 -11.22
C LEU A 125 -7.43 -15.82 -9.94
N SER A 126 -6.67 -16.59 -9.16
CA SER A 126 -7.13 -17.11 -7.88
C SER A 126 -7.49 -15.97 -6.93
N VAL A 127 -6.65 -14.92 -6.87
CA VAL A 127 -6.89 -13.76 -6.01
C VAL A 127 -8.11 -12.96 -6.47
N LEU A 128 -8.25 -12.74 -7.78
CA LEU A 128 -9.39 -12.00 -8.31
C LEU A 128 -10.74 -12.67 -8.00
N ARG A 129 -10.80 -14.00 -8.04
CA ARG A 129 -12.02 -14.75 -7.71
C ARG A 129 -12.52 -14.47 -6.29
N ASP A 130 -11.60 -14.20 -5.37
CA ASP A 130 -11.92 -13.96 -3.95
C ASP A 130 -12.33 -12.51 -3.65
N THR A 131 -12.12 -11.57 -4.59
CA THR A 131 -12.53 -10.16 -4.42
C THR A 131 -14.05 -9.95 -4.49
N ARG A 132 -14.81 -10.88 -5.07
CA ARG A 132 -16.27 -10.76 -5.28
C ARG A 132 -16.70 -9.53 -6.09
N GLU A 133 -15.77 -8.89 -6.81
CA GLU A 133 -16.01 -7.71 -7.65
C GLU A 133 -15.50 -7.97 -9.09
N PRO A 134 -16.08 -8.95 -9.81
CA PRO A 134 -15.59 -9.34 -11.14
C PRO A 134 -15.69 -8.21 -12.16
N GLU A 135 -16.65 -7.30 -11.99
CA GLU A 135 -16.90 -6.18 -12.91
C GLU A 135 -16.06 -4.93 -12.59
N HIS A 136 -15.20 -4.97 -11.57
CA HIS A 136 -14.32 -3.84 -11.27
C HIS A 136 -13.38 -3.58 -12.45
N PRO A 137 -13.20 -2.34 -12.94
CA PRO A 137 -12.40 -2.06 -14.13
C PRO A 137 -11.01 -2.68 -14.10
N MET A 138 -10.29 -2.56 -12.97
CA MET A 138 -8.98 -3.18 -12.80
C MET A 138 -9.02 -4.72 -12.83
N ALA A 139 -10.04 -5.36 -12.24
CA ALA A 139 -10.18 -6.81 -12.29
C ALA A 139 -10.45 -7.31 -13.73
N VAL A 140 -11.25 -6.54 -14.48
CA VAL A 140 -11.50 -6.77 -15.90
C VAL A 140 -10.22 -6.64 -16.71
N CYS A 141 -9.42 -5.58 -16.49
CA CYS A 141 -8.14 -5.37 -17.16
C CYS A 141 -7.15 -6.51 -16.90
N ILE A 142 -6.96 -6.91 -15.64
CA ILE A 142 -6.07 -8.03 -15.27
C ILE A 142 -6.54 -9.32 -15.94
N SER A 143 -7.84 -9.64 -15.88
CA SER A 143 -8.41 -10.84 -16.48
C SER A 143 -8.29 -10.83 -18.01
N ALA A 144 -8.48 -9.66 -18.64
CA ALA A 144 -8.34 -9.48 -20.07
C ALA A 144 -6.89 -9.66 -20.53
N ALA A 145 -5.92 -9.10 -19.80
CA ALA A 145 -4.49 -9.27 -20.07
C ALA A 145 -4.08 -10.76 -20.04
N ILE A 146 -4.49 -11.49 -18.99
CA ILE A 146 -4.22 -12.94 -18.87
C ILE A 146 -4.87 -13.72 -20.02
N ARG A 147 -6.12 -13.41 -20.36
CA ARG A 147 -6.83 -14.07 -21.47
C ARG A 147 -6.18 -13.79 -22.82
N ASN A 148 -5.75 -12.56 -23.07
CA ASN A 148 -5.10 -12.17 -24.32
C ASN A 148 -3.72 -12.83 -24.45
N TRP A 149 -2.96 -12.88 -23.36
CA TRP A 149 -1.72 -13.66 -23.29
C TRP A 149 -1.96 -15.15 -23.53
N GLY A 150 -2.97 -15.76 -22.90
CA GLY A 150 -3.30 -17.18 -23.16
C GLY A 150 -3.61 -17.45 -24.64
N LYS A 151 -4.24 -16.49 -25.34
CA LYS A 151 -4.50 -16.57 -26.78
C LYS A 151 -3.26 -16.33 -27.65
N SER A 152 -2.19 -15.74 -27.14
CA SER A 152 -0.94 -15.59 -27.89
C SER A 152 -0.01 -16.80 -27.78
N LEU A 153 -0.24 -17.68 -26.79
CA LEU A 153 0.53 -18.92 -26.63
C LEU A 153 0.40 -19.85 -27.85
N PRO A 154 1.47 -20.58 -28.23
CA PRO A 154 1.38 -21.65 -29.23
C PRO A 154 0.35 -22.70 -28.81
N TRP A 155 -0.15 -23.48 -29.77
CA TRP A 155 -1.29 -24.37 -29.54
C TRP A 155 -1.09 -25.29 -28.31
N TRP A 156 0.12 -25.82 -28.13
CA TRP A 156 0.39 -26.82 -27.09
C TRP A 156 0.51 -26.22 -25.68
N PRO A 157 1.32 -25.17 -25.45
CA PRO A 157 1.29 -24.42 -24.20
C PRO A 157 -0.10 -23.85 -23.89
N ARG A 158 -0.86 -23.40 -24.90
CA ARG A 158 -2.24 -22.91 -24.70
C ARG A 158 -3.15 -24.00 -24.16
N PHE A 159 -3.12 -25.19 -24.76
CA PHE A 159 -3.91 -26.32 -24.28
C PHE A 159 -3.49 -26.72 -22.86
N ASN A 160 -2.18 -26.87 -22.62
CA ASN A 160 -1.66 -27.23 -21.30
C ASN A 160 -2.04 -26.19 -20.22
N TRP A 161 -1.92 -24.90 -20.53
CA TRP A 161 -2.41 -23.81 -19.67
C TRP A 161 -3.90 -23.93 -19.40
N THR A 162 -4.72 -24.18 -20.43
CA THR A 162 -6.18 -24.23 -20.29
C THR A 162 -6.64 -25.42 -19.46
N VAL A 163 -6.01 -26.59 -19.62
CA VAL A 163 -6.45 -27.84 -18.98
C VAL A 163 -5.81 -28.02 -17.60
N SER A 164 -4.51 -27.75 -17.49
CA SER A 164 -3.74 -28.03 -16.26
C SER A 164 -3.52 -26.79 -15.40
N MET A 165 -3.88 -25.59 -15.89
CA MET A 165 -3.55 -24.31 -15.25
C MET A 165 -2.04 -24.17 -14.94
N LEU A 166 -1.23 -24.87 -15.74
CA LEU A 166 0.21 -24.96 -15.55
C LEU A 166 0.88 -23.83 -16.33
N GLU A 167 1.53 -22.94 -15.59
CA GLU A 167 2.17 -21.75 -16.14
C GLU A 167 3.40 -22.15 -16.97
N PRO A 168 3.54 -21.65 -18.22
CA PRO A 168 4.78 -21.83 -18.98
C PRO A 168 5.97 -21.23 -18.24
N ALA A 169 7.15 -21.82 -18.41
CA ALA A 169 8.39 -21.24 -17.86
C ALA A 169 8.60 -19.82 -18.42
N ASN A 170 9.07 -18.90 -17.57
CA ASN A 170 9.28 -17.48 -17.90
C ASN A 170 8.02 -16.79 -18.44
N CYS A 171 6.88 -17.06 -17.82
CA CYS A 171 5.62 -16.40 -18.15
C CYS A 171 5.75 -14.88 -17.98
N HIS A 172 5.51 -14.13 -19.06
CA HIS A 172 5.44 -12.67 -19.04
C HIS A 172 4.13 -12.23 -19.70
N VAL A 173 3.20 -11.74 -18.88
CA VAL A 173 1.93 -11.21 -19.37
C VAL A 173 2.10 -9.72 -19.64
N PRO A 174 1.98 -9.24 -20.90
CA PRO A 174 2.07 -7.82 -21.19
C PRO A 174 0.90 -7.09 -20.52
N LEU A 175 1.21 -5.98 -19.84
CA LEU A 175 0.21 -5.08 -19.28
C LEU A 175 0.06 -3.87 -20.20
N ASP A 176 -1.19 -3.57 -20.56
CA ASP A 176 -1.59 -2.38 -21.32
C ASP A 176 -2.23 -1.30 -20.41
N PHE A 177 -2.07 -1.45 -19.10
CA PHE A 177 -2.56 -0.54 -18.06
C PHE A 177 -1.50 -0.29 -17.00
N GLU A 178 -1.65 0.82 -16.26
CA GLU A 178 -0.72 1.18 -15.19
C GLU A 178 -0.85 0.21 -13.99
N PRO A 179 0.27 -0.35 -13.49
CA PRO A 179 0.22 -1.28 -12.36
C PRO A 179 -0.34 -0.66 -11.08
N GLY A 180 -1.41 -1.27 -10.57
CA GLY A 180 -1.96 -1.05 -9.24
C GLY A 180 -2.75 0.25 -9.05
N GLU A 181 -3.60 0.22 -8.03
CA GLU A 181 -4.50 1.28 -7.58
C GLU A 181 -3.97 1.90 -6.27
N LEU A 182 -3.93 3.23 -6.19
CA LEU A 182 -3.60 3.97 -4.98
C LEU A 182 -4.89 4.48 -4.33
N ASP A 183 -4.96 4.41 -3.01
CA ASP A 183 -6.12 4.81 -2.20
C ASP A 183 -6.05 6.28 -1.74
N PHE A 184 -5.14 7.07 -2.32
CA PHE A 184 -5.02 8.50 -2.13
C PHE A 184 -5.04 9.21 -3.47
N GLU A 185 -5.58 10.43 -3.49
CA GLU A 185 -5.65 11.24 -4.70
C GLU A 185 -4.25 11.68 -5.13
N ILE A 186 -3.88 11.28 -6.35
CA ILE A 186 -2.81 11.97 -7.09
C ILE A 186 -3.50 13.10 -7.84
N VAL A 187 -3.56 14.29 -7.22
CA VAL A 187 -4.10 15.47 -7.91
C VAL A 187 -3.24 15.71 -9.16
N ALA A 188 -3.83 15.50 -10.33
CA ALA A 188 -3.16 15.78 -11.60
C ALA A 188 -2.77 17.27 -11.65
N PRO A 189 -1.59 17.62 -12.19
CA PRO A 189 -1.25 19.01 -12.38
C PRO A 189 -2.32 19.68 -13.23
N ILE A 190 -2.83 20.82 -12.76
CA ILE A 190 -3.73 21.67 -13.55
C ILE A 190 -2.95 22.03 -14.82
N PRO A 191 -3.47 21.73 -16.03
CA PRO A 191 -2.79 22.13 -17.25
C PRO A 191 -2.63 23.65 -17.25
N ALA A 192 -1.40 24.11 -17.46
CA ALA A 192 -1.04 25.52 -17.53
C ALA A 192 -1.70 26.22 -18.73
#